data_AF-A0A2A4RLG0-F1
#
_entry.id   AF-A0A2A4RLG0-F1
#
_cell.length_a   1.000
_cell.length_b   1.000
_cell.length_c   1.000
_cell.angle_alpha   90.00
_cell.angle_beta   90.00
_cell.angle_gamma   90.00
#
_symmetry.space_group_name_H-M   'P 1'
#
loop_
_entity.id
_entity.type
_entity.pdbx_description
1 polymer ?
#
loop_
_entity_poly.entity_id
_entity_poly.type
_entity_poly.pdbx_seq_one_letter_code
_entity_poly.pdbx_strand_id
1 'polypeptide(L)'
;MAKPTPWKDEYTLLCQACGYVLEGLDLDTQCPECGKSIEESLAKDRPGTPWQRKASILSMIKTWYLVFRHPKRTIDEMRIDEADGIGFAVITPLLAMGIFSLALLPIPFVSKYISLFGAVVGVGVVSVMYWLLGFTYSAIASGRIRFAAKRRGYRVDREVSWALAGYASTALILIPLAVGTVIVTGFFLGIAIDRDHLDRDHLLIIIYRMLAWNAFLFCLPISLVVFEVFTYIGLRRCRYTNRIRPQETCPNEPRG
;
A
#
# COMPACT_ATOMS: atom_id res chain seq x y z
N MET A 1 5.67 -33.53 -0.82
CA MET A 1 6.68 -33.56 0.28
C MET A 1 7.53 -32.32 0.18
N ALA A 2 7.61 -31.49 1.23
CA ALA A 2 8.44 -30.29 1.23
C ALA A 2 9.91 -30.70 1.37
N LYS A 3 10.77 -30.27 0.44
CA LYS A 3 12.23 -30.45 0.55
C LYS A 3 12.68 -29.79 1.86
N PRO A 4 13.48 -30.45 2.72
CA PRO A 4 13.99 -29.81 3.94
C PRO A 4 14.66 -28.50 3.55
N THR A 5 14.29 -27.42 4.23
CA THR A 5 14.85 -26.10 3.96
C THR A 5 16.33 -26.12 4.36
N PRO A 6 17.25 -25.67 3.48
CA PRO A 6 18.69 -25.78 3.75
C PRO A 6 19.20 -24.84 4.86
N TRP A 7 18.36 -23.95 5.40
CA TRP A 7 18.75 -22.97 6.42
C TRP A 7 18.31 -23.36 7.84
N LYS A 8 19.10 -22.97 8.84
CA LYS A 8 18.95 -23.38 10.25
C LYS A 8 17.87 -22.58 10.99
N ASP A 9 17.75 -21.29 10.70
CA ASP A 9 16.84 -20.37 11.40
C ASP A 9 16.33 -19.22 10.49
N GLU A 10 15.50 -18.35 11.05
CA GLU A 10 14.95 -17.18 10.37
C GLU A 10 15.94 -16.00 10.24
N TYR A 11 17.18 -16.16 10.68
CA TYR A 11 18.26 -15.17 10.60
C TYR A 11 19.38 -15.60 9.67
N THR A 12 19.36 -16.85 9.20
CA THR A 12 20.35 -17.40 8.29
C THR A 12 20.50 -16.48 7.09
N LEU A 13 21.72 -16.04 6.78
CA LEU A 13 21.93 -15.11 5.67
C LEU A 13 21.74 -15.86 4.33
N LEU A 14 20.76 -15.43 3.53
CA LEU A 14 20.46 -16.01 2.23
C LEU A 14 20.70 -15.00 1.10
N CYS A 15 21.06 -15.47 -0.09
CA CYS A 15 21.02 -14.60 -1.27
C CYS A 15 19.57 -14.22 -1.58
N GLN A 16 19.26 -12.91 -1.61
CA GLN A 16 17.88 -12.44 -1.83
C GLN A 16 17.32 -12.81 -3.22
N ALA A 17 18.19 -13.14 -4.18
CA ALA A 17 17.80 -13.50 -5.55
C ALA A 17 17.51 -15.00 -5.72
N CYS A 18 18.43 -15.87 -5.28
CA CYS A 18 18.36 -17.32 -5.52
C CYS A 18 18.09 -18.17 -4.26
N GLY A 19 18.26 -17.62 -3.06
CA GLY A 19 18.06 -18.33 -1.80
C GLY A 19 19.25 -19.20 -1.34
N TYR A 20 20.42 -19.08 -1.97
CA TYR A 20 21.66 -19.75 -1.54
C TYR A 20 22.11 -19.27 -0.15
N VAL A 21 22.65 -20.15 0.69
CA VAL A 21 23.12 -19.82 2.04
C VAL A 21 24.48 -19.11 1.95
N LEU A 22 24.57 -17.90 2.49
CA LEU A 22 25.76 -17.05 2.41
C LEU A 22 26.59 -17.04 3.70
N GLU A 23 26.17 -17.75 4.75
CA GLU A 23 26.92 -17.84 6.00
C GLU A 23 28.29 -18.49 5.78
N GLY A 24 29.34 -17.87 6.33
CA GLY A 24 30.72 -18.35 6.22
C GLY A 24 31.44 -17.96 4.93
N LEU A 25 30.76 -17.28 4.00
CA LEU A 25 31.40 -16.63 2.84
C LEU A 25 31.89 -15.22 3.23
N ASP A 26 32.92 -14.76 2.53
CA ASP A 26 33.41 -13.40 2.65
C ASP A 26 32.40 -12.41 2.05
N LEU A 27 32.09 -11.33 2.77
CA LEU A 27 31.03 -10.36 2.43
C LEU A 27 31.31 -9.59 1.14
N ASP A 28 32.59 -9.48 0.76
CA ASP A 28 33.04 -8.77 -0.44
C ASP A 28 32.97 -9.65 -1.71
N THR A 29 32.49 -10.89 -1.58
CA THR A 29 32.37 -11.84 -2.70
C THR A 29 30.97 -11.85 -3.32
N GLN A 30 30.86 -12.56 -4.45
CA GLN A 30 29.59 -12.79 -5.15
C GLN A 30 28.97 -14.13 -4.76
N CYS A 31 27.64 -14.20 -4.81
CA CYS A 31 26.89 -15.43 -4.60
C CYS A 31 27.30 -16.48 -5.66
N PRO A 32 27.76 -17.69 -5.24
CA PRO A 32 28.24 -18.72 -6.17
C PRO A 32 27.19 -19.21 -7.18
N GLU A 33 25.90 -19.10 -6.87
CA GLU A 33 24.81 -19.58 -7.72
C GLU A 33 24.35 -18.56 -8.77
N CYS A 34 24.34 -17.27 -8.42
CA CYS A 34 23.70 -16.25 -9.27
C CYS A 34 24.56 -15.02 -9.56
N GLY A 35 25.77 -14.93 -8.98
CA GLY A 35 26.69 -13.82 -9.19
C GLY A 35 26.33 -12.49 -8.49
N LYS A 36 25.18 -12.40 -7.82
CA LYS A 36 24.79 -11.19 -7.07
C LYS A 36 25.76 -10.96 -5.92
N SER A 37 26.17 -9.72 -5.66
CA SER A 37 27.02 -9.40 -4.50
C SER A 37 26.33 -9.78 -3.18
N ILE A 38 27.12 -10.24 -2.21
CA ILE A 38 26.64 -10.60 -0.89
C ILE A 38 26.15 -9.36 -0.13
N GLU A 39 26.85 -8.23 -0.30
CA GLU A 39 26.44 -6.91 0.21
C GLU A 39 25.00 -6.57 -0.17
N GLU A 40 24.60 -6.65 -1.45
CA GLU A 40 23.21 -6.40 -1.87
C GLU A 40 22.16 -7.37 -1.30
N SER A 41 22.59 -8.42 -0.60
CA SER A 41 21.70 -9.34 0.11
C SER A 41 21.57 -9.02 1.60
N LEU A 42 22.40 -8.14 2.18
CA LEU A 42 22.32 -7.79 3.58
C LEU A 42 21.06 -6.94 3.86
N ALA A 43 20.47 -7.16 5.04
CA ALA A 43 19.27 -6.43 5.45
C ALA A 43 19.54 -4.92 5.67
N LYS A 44 20.75 -4.58 6.14
CA LYS A 44 21.20 -3.22 6.41
C LYS A 44 21.29 -2.33 5.16
N ASP A 45 21.44 -2.93 3.98
CA ASP A 45 21.63 -2.19 2.73
C ASP A 45 20.31 -1.76 2.08
N ARG A 46 19.19 -2.01 2.76
CA ARG A 46 17.88 -1.46 2.39
C ARG A 46 17.73 -0.06 3.01
N PRO A 47 17.86 1.02 2.23
CA PRO A 47 17.85 2.38 2.78
C PRO A 47 16.49 2.81 3.37
N GLY A 48 15.42 2.06 3.08
CA GLY A 48 14.05 2.40 3.43
C GLY A 48 13.41 3.32 2.39
N THR A 49 12.09 3.17 2.23
CA THR A 49 11.31 4.08 1.39
C THR A 49 11.33 5.50 1.99
N PRO A 50 10.96 6.55 1.21
CA PRO A 50 10.91 7.90 1.77
C PRO A 50 10.06 8.01 3.04
N TRP A 51 8.93 7.27 3.12
CA TRP A 51 8.10 7.19 4.32
C TRP A 51 8.85 6.61 5.52
N GLN A 52 9.55 5.49 5.34
CA GLN A 52 10.31 4.82 6.41
C GLN A 52 11.49 5.64 6.92
N ARG A 53 12.09 6.47 6.06
CA ARG A 53 13.19 7.36 6.44
C ARG A 53 12.71 8.59 7.20
N LYS A 54 11.55 9.13 6.86
CA LYS A 54 10.97 10.30 7.53
C LYS A 54 9.44 10.30 7.38
N ALA A 55 8.73 9.83 8.40
CA ALA A 55 7.27 9.80 8.42
C ALA A 55 6.67 11.22 8.28
N SER A 56 6.22 11.56 7.07
CA SER A 56 5.59 12.85 6.74
C SER A 56 4.63 12.70 5.56
N ILE A 57 3.63 13.57 5.45
CA ILE A 57 2.65 13.52 4.35
C ILE A 57 3.35 13.58 2.98
N LEU A 58 4.32 14.48 2.81
CA LEU A 58 5.10 14.62 1.57
C LEU A 58 5.90 13.36 1.23
N SER A 59 6.56 12.74 2.23
CA SER A 59 7.30 11.49 2.02
C SER A 59 6.40 10.33 1.61
N MET A 60 5.17 10.30 2.13
CA MET A 60 4.20 9.26 1.82
C MET A 60 3.62 9.47 0.42
N ILE A 61 3.27 10.70 0.02
CA ILE A 61 2.88 11.00 -1.37
C ILE A 61 4.01 10.61 -2.32
N LYS A 62 5.26 10.94 -1.98
CA LYS A 62 6.44 10.52 -2.75
C LYS A 62 6.56 8.99 -2.80
N THR A 63 6.27 8.30 -1.70
CA THR A 63 6.27 6.85 -1.64
C THR A 63 5.18 6.26 -2.53
N TRP A 64 3.95 6.78 -2.49
CA TRP A 64 2.87 6.38 -3.41
C TRP A 64 3.30 6.54 -4.86
N TYR A 65 3.81 7.71 -5.23
CA TYR A 65 4.32 7.98 -6.58
C TYR A 65 5.39 6.95 -7.01
N LEU A 66 6.36 6.65 -6.13
CA LEU A 66 7.41 5.68 -6.43
C LEU A 66 6.88 4.25 -6.54
N VAL A 67 5.92 3.85 -5.69
CA VAL A 67 5.27 2.52 -5.79
C VAL A 67 4.57 2.36 -7.13
N PHE A 68 3.85 3.38 -7.61
CA PHE A 68 3.19 3.33 -8.91
C PHE A 68 4.19 3.37 -10.07
N ARG A 69 5.22 4.22 -10.01
CA ARG A 69 6.13 4.45 -11.14
C ARG A 69 7.24 3.40 -11.25
N HIS A 70 7.74 2.93 -10.11
CA HIS A 70 8.90 2.04 -9.98
C HIS A 70 8.70 0.97 -8.90
N PRO A 71 7.63 0.15 -8.96
CA PRO A 71 7.26 -0.77 -7.88
C PRO A 71 8.40 -1.70 -7.46
N LYS A 72 9.13 -2.26 -8.44
CA LYS A 72 10.26 -3.15 -8.18
C LYS A 72 11.33 -2.48 -7.31
N ARG A 73 11.80 -1.30 -7.72
CA ARG A 73 12.83 -0.53 -7.02
C ARG A 73 12.37 -0.13 -5.62
N THR A 74 11.12 0.33 -5.48
CA THR A 74 10.59 0.72 -4.17
C THR A 74 10.52 -0.45 -3.21
N ILE A 75 10.15 -1.64 -3.68
CA ILE A 75 10.12 -2.86 -2.86
C ILE A 75 11.53 -3.33 -2.49
N ASP A 76 12.53 -3.15 -3.37
CA ASP A 76 13.92 -3.50 -3.06
C ASP A 76 14.51 -2.57 -1.99
N GLU A 77 14.15 -1.28 -2.04
CA GLU A 77 14.60 -0.27 -1.07
C GLU A 77 13.86 -0.37 0.28
N MET A 78 12.71 -1.05 0.33
CA MET A 78 11.85 -1.14 1.52
C MET A 78 12.50 -1.93 2.64
N ARG A 79 12.65 -1.32 3.82
CA ARG A 79 13.03 -2.00 5.07
C ARG A 79 11.89 -2.89 5.56
N ILE A 80 12.24 -3.98 6.22
CA ILE A 80 11.27 -4.93 6.77
C ILE A 80 11.30 -4.79 8.28
N ASP A 81 10.46 -3.90 8.77
CA ASP A 81 10.23 -3.63 10.20
C ASP A 81 8.72 -3.78 10.46
N GLU A 82 8.31 -4.52 11.49
CA GLU A 82 6.89 -4.84 11.76
C GLU A 82 6.01 -3.59 11.91
N ALA A 83 6.51 -2.59 12.66
CA ALA A 83 5.78 -1.37 12.96
C ALA A 83 5.47 -0.53 11.70
N ASP A 84 6.42 -0.49 10.75
CA ASP A 84 6.29 0.33 9.55
C ASP A 84 5.25 -0.24 8.58
N GLY A 85 5.18 -1.57 8.45
CA GLY A 85 4.26 -2.24 7.53
C GLY A 85 2.79 -2.07 7.93
N ILE A 86 2.47 -2.32 9.20
CA ILE A 86 1.10 -2.15 9.73
C ILE A 86 0.73 -0.67 9.73
N GLY A 87 1.64 0.21 10.18
CA GLY A 87 1.41 1.65 10.19
C GLY A 87 1.04 2.17 8.81
N PHE A 88 1.77 1.78 7.77
CA PHE A 88 1.48 2.20 6.40
C PHE A 88 0.16 1.63 5.86
N ALA A 89 -0.19 0.38 6.21
CA ALA A 89 -1.46 -0.25 5.86
C ALA A 89 -2.68 0.41 6.55
N VAL A 90 -2.49 1.04 7.71
CA VAL A 90 -3.54 1.77 8.43
C VAL A 90 -3.66 3.22 7.94
N ILE A 91 -2.52 3.90 7.77
CA ILE A 91 -2.45 5.34 7.43
C ILE A 91 -2.90 5.58 5.99
N THR A 92 -2.51 4.72 5.04
CA THR A 92 -2.86 4.89 3.62
C THR A 92 -4.38 4.92 3.39
N PRO A 93 -5.19 3.93 3.85
CA PRO A 93 -6.63 4.00 3.69
C PRO A 93 -7.27 5.13 4.52
N LEU A 94 -6.68 5.53 5.65
CA LEU A 94 -7.17 6.66 6.46
C LEU A 94 -7.05 8.00 5.71
N LEU A 95 -6.00 8.17 4.92
CA LEU A 95 -5.84 9.37 4.10
C LEU A 95 -6.67 9.31 2.83
N ALA A 96 -6.80 8.13 2.22
CA ALA A 96 -7.74 7.90 1.15
C ALA A 96 -9.18 8.25 1.59
N MET A 97 -9.54 7.92 2.84
CA MET A 97 -10.77 8.33 3.51
C MET A 97 -10.89 9.85 3.67
N GLY A 98 -9.81 10.54 4.06
CA GLY A 98 -9.77 12.00 4.13
C GLY A 98 -10.00 12.67 2.77
N ILE A 99 -9.33 12.18 1.72
CA ILE A 99 -9.50 12.66 0.33
C ILE A 99 -10.94 12.42 -0.13
N PHE A 100 -11.50 11.24 0.15
CA PHE A 100 -12.87 10.91 -0.18
C PHE A 100 -13.86 11.84 0.51
N SER A 101 -13.67 12.08 1.81
CA SER A 101 -14.53 12.98 2.59
C SER A 101 -14.49 14.41 2.05
N LEU A 102 -13.30 14.90 1.71
CA LEU A 102 -13.11 16.24 1.15
C LEU A 102 -13.82 16.38 -0.20
N ALA A 103 -13.77 15.34 -1.04
CA ALA A 103 -14.45 15.32 -2.33
C ALA A 103 -15.98 15.34 -2.23
N LEU A 104 -16.54 14.88 -1.11
CA LEU A 104 -17.99 14.84 -0.89
C LEU A 104 -18.55 16.13 -0.26
N LEU A 105 -17.70 17.03 0.25
CA LEU A 105 -18.13 18.30 0.84
C LEU A 105 -19.00 19.21 -0.06
N PRO A 106 -18.85 19.23 -1.39
CA PRO A 106 -19.69 20.07 -2.25
C PRO A 106 -21.15 19.60 -2.37
N ILE A 107 -21.46 18.33 -2.06
CA ILE A 107 -22.80 17.73 -2.24
C ILE A 107 -23.93 18.49 -1.54
N PRO A 108 -23.85 18.86 -0.24
CA PRO A 108 -24.93 19.59 0.43
C PRO A 108 -25.23 20.95 -0.20
N PHE A 109 -24.28 21.59 -0.86
CA PHE A 109 -24.50 22.88 -1.53
C PHE A 109 -25.35 22.76 -2.80
N VAL A 110 -25.39 21.57 -3.41
CA VAL A 110 -26.14 21.30 -4.65
C VAL A 110 -27.48 20.62 -4.35
N SER A 111 -27.64 20.00 -3.19
CA SER A 111 -28.81 19.18 -2.87
C SER A 111 -29.74 19.87 -1.87
N LYS A 112 -30.88 20.40 -2.35
CA LYS A 112 -31.95 20.96 -1.50
C LYS A 112 -32.53 19.96 -0.47
N TYR A 113 -32.33 18.66 -0.70
CA TYR A 113 -32.94 17.58 0.09
C TYR A 113 -32.03 17.01 1.18
N ILE A 114 -30.75 17.39 1.22
CA ILE A 114 -29.79 16.83 2.17
C ILE A 114 -29.37 17.95 3.11
N SER A 115 -29.73 17.84 4.39
CA SER A 115 -29.21 18.74 5.40
C SER A 115 -27.69 18.59 5.49
N LEU A 116 -26.97 19.67 5.80
CA LEU A 116 -25.51 19.63 6.02
C LEU A 116 -25.14 18.53 7.04
N PHE A 117 -25.94 18.40 8.10
CA PHE A 117 -25.77 17.34 9.10
C PHE A 117 -25.87 15.94 8.49
N GLY A 118 -26.93 15.68 7.70
CA GLY A 118 -27.11 14.40 7.02
C GLY A 118 -25.97 14.08 6.06
N ALA A 119 -25.46 15.08 5.34
CA ALA A 119 -24.29 14.93 4.48
C ALA A 119 -23.05 14.52 5.30
N VAL A 120 -22.71 15.28 6.35
CA VAL A 120 -21.52 15.01 7.18
C VAL A 120 -21.57 13.60 7.80
N VAL A 121 -22.73 13.19 8.33
CA VAL A 121 -22.91 11.84 8.88
C VAL A 121 -22.76 10.78 7.78
N GLY A 122 -23.40 10.97 6.63
CA GLY A 122 -23.31 10.03 5.51
C GLY A 122 -21.88 9.87 5.00
N VAL A 123 -21.16 10.99 4.81
CA VAL A 123 -19.73 10.98 4.46
C VAL A 123 -18.93 10.22 5.51
N GLY A 124 -19.12 10.51 6.79
CA GLY A 124 -18.41 9.84 7.89
C GLY A 124 -18.60 8.32 7.89
N VAL A 125 -19.84 7.85 7.74
CA VAL A 125 -20.14 6.41 7.71
C VAL A 125 -19.47 5.72 6.52
N VAL A 126 -19.64 6.25 5.30
CA VAL A 126 -19.04 5.67 4.09
C VAL A 126 -17.51 5.65 4.18
N SER A 127 -16.93 6.73 4.70
CA SER A 127 -15.51 6.87 4.96
C SER A 127 -14.95 5.81 5.92
N VAL A 128 -15.61 5.59 7.05
CA VAL A 128 -15.22 4.53 8.01
C VAL A 128 -15.37 3.15 7.40
N MET A 129 -16.47 2.89 6.68
CA MET A 129 -16.67 1.61 5.99
C MET A 129 -15.56 1.33 4.97
N TYR A 130 -15.20 2.34 4.17
CA TYR A 130 -14.10 2.24 3.21
C TYR A 130 -12.77 1.91 3.88
N TRP A 131 -12.45 2.58 4.99
CA TRP A 131 -11.25 2.30 5.77
C TRP A 131 -11.22 0.86 6.31
N LEU A 132 -12.33 0.40 6.91
CA LEU A 132 -12.48 -0.96 7.41
C LEU A 132 -12.30 -2.01 6.29
N LEU A 133 -12.90 -1.77 5.12
CA LEU A 133 -12.76 -2.65 3.96
C LEU A 133 -11.31 -2.71 3.47
N GLY A 134 -10.64 -1.55 3.33
CA GLY A 134 -9.25 -1.48 2.90
C GLY A 134 -8.28 -2.17 3.86
N PHE A 135 -8.47 -1.97 5.17
CA PHE A 135 -7.70 -2.64 6.20
C PHE A 135 -7.95 -4.17 6.22
N THR A 136 -9.22 -4.58 6.19
CA THR A 136 -9.61 -6.00 6.16
C THR A 136 -9.03 -6.71 4.94
N TYR A 137 -9.11 -6.07 3.77
CA TYR A 137 -8.54 -6.61 2.55
C TYR A 137 -7.01 -6.75 2.62
N SER A 138 -6.33 -5.77 3.22
CA SER A 138 -4.88 -5.83 3.47
C SER A 138 -4.51 -6.99 4.42
N ALA A 139 -5.33 -7.24 5.45
CA ALA A 139 -5.15 -8.38 6.37
C ALA A 139 -5.30 -9.74 5.65
N ILE A 140 -6.34 -9.88 4.83
CA ILE A 140 -6.58 -11.08 4.02
C ILE A 140 -5.42 -11.30 3.04
N ALA A 141 -4.96 -10.23 2.38
CA ALA A 141 -3.82 -10.28 1.46
C ALA A 141 -2.54 -10.72 2.16
N SER A 142 -2.24 -10.20 3.35
CA SER A 142 -1.10 -10.63 4.16
C SER A 142 -1.15 -12.14 4.45
N GLY A 143 -2.32 -12.67 4.83
CA GLY A 143 -2.53 -14.11 5.01
C GLY A 143 -2.30 -14.92 3.72
N ARG A 144 -2.83 -14.44 2.59
CA ARG A 144 -2.65 -15.08 1.27
C ARG A 144 -1.20 -15.09 0.81
N ILE A 145 -0.46 -14.00 1.03
CA ILE A 145 0.97 -13.90 0.71
C ILE A 145 1.76 -14.96 1.46
N ARG A 146 1.54 -15.10 2.77
CA ARG A 146 2.22 -16.12 3.61
C ARG A 146 1.89 -17.53 3.16
N PHE A 147 0.63 -17.80 2.86
CA PHE A 147 0.20 -19.10 2.37
C PHE A 147 0.86 -19.45 1.02
N ALA A 148 0.88 -18.51 0.08
CA ALA A 148 1.52 -18.67 -1.22
C ALA A 148 3.04 -18.84 -1.08
N ALA A 149 3.68 -18.11 -0.17
CA ALA A 149 5.10 -18.23 0.14
C ALA A 149 5.45 -19.62 0.69
N LYS A 150 4.68 -20.10 1.67
CA LYS A 150 4.87 -21.44 2.27
C LYS A 150 4.77 -22.54 1.23
N ARG A 151 3.79 -22.47 0.32
CA ARG A 151 3.63 -23.45 -0.78
C ARG A 151 4.81 -23.45 -1.76
N ARG A 152 5.49 -22.31 -1.93
CA ARG A 152 6.62 -22.15 -2.85
C ARG A 152 7.99 -22.31 -2.17
N GLY A 153 8.03 -22.56 -0.87
CA GLY A 153 9.29 -22.63 -0.11
C GLY A 153 10.02 -21.29 0.01
N TYR A 154 9.29 -20.17 -0.06
CA TYR A 154 9.85 -18.84 0.16
C TYR A 154 9.89 -18.51 1.66
N ARG A 155 10.92 -17.77 2.09
CA ARG A 155 11.04 -17.23 3.45
C ARG A 155 10.37 -15.86 3.51
N VAL A 156 9.06 -15.90 3.68
CA VAL A 156 8.21 -14.71 3.89
C VAL A 156 7.46 -14.90 5.19
N ASP A 157 7.85 -14.12 6.18
CA ASP A 157 7.23 -14.08 7.51
C ASP A 157 6.01 -13.15 7.54
N ARG A 158 5.50 -12.90 8.75
CA ARG A 158 4.35 -12.02 9.02
C ARG A 158 4.65 -10.55 8.72
N GLU A 159 5.84 -10.07 9.04
CA GLU A 159 6.18 -8.65 8.93
C GLU A 159 6.41 -8.27 7.47
N VAL A 160 7.10 -9.14 6.70
CA VAL A 160 7.25 -9.01 5.25
C VAL A 160 5.87 -8.97 4.60
N SER A 161 4.95 -9.87 4.98
CA SER A 161 3.63 -9.91 4.35
C SER A 161 2.78 -8.69 4.67
N TRP A 162 2.87 -8.15 5.88
CA TRP A 162 2.21 -6.88 6.25
C TRP A 162 2.83 -5.68 5.57
N ALA A 163 4.16 -5.60 5.47
CA ALA A 163 4.83 -4.55 4.71
C ALA A 163 4.34 -4.59 3.25
N LEU A 164 4.41 -5.74 2.58
CA LEU A 164 3.94 -5.89 1.20
C LEU A 164 2.46 -5.52 1.02
N ALA A 165 1.58 -5.96 1.92
CA ALA A 165 0.17 -5.60 1.89
C ALA A 165 -0.06 -4.10 2.13
N GLY A 166 0.70 -3.49 3.03
CA GLY A 166 0.67 -2.05 3.30
C GLY A 166 1.05 -1.25 2.06
N TYR A 167 2.15 -1.57 1.38
CA TYR A 167 2.51 -0.89 0.13
C TYR A 167 1.52 -1.16 -1.01
N ALA A 168 0.95 -2.36 -1.09
CA ALA A 168 -0.10 -2.67 -2.04
C ALA A 168 -1.39 -1.85 -1.79
N SER A 169 -1.70 -1.51 -0.53
CA SER A 169 -2.88 -0.71 -0.15
C SER A 169 -2.90 0.70 -0.78
N THR A 170 -1.76 1.18 -1.27
CA THR A 170 -1.67 2.42 -2.06
C THR A 170 -2.53 2.38 -3.32
N ALA A 171 -2.78 1.20 -3.90
CA ALA A 171 -3.66 1.03 -5.04
C ALA A 171 -5.12 1.41 -4.74
N LEU A 172 -5.53 1.35 -3.47
CA LEU A 172 -6.89 1.72 -3.06
C LEU A 172 -7.15 3.22 -3.25
N ILE A 173 -6.12 4.07 -3.23
CA ILE A 173 -6.29 5.53 -3.41
C ILE A 173 -6.87 5.92 -4.77
N LEU A 174 -6.78 5.06 -5.78
CA LEU A 174 -7.33 5.35 -7.10
C LEU A 174 -8.86 5.53 -7.06
N ILE A 175 -9.56 4.83 -6.15
CA ILE A 175 -11.01 4.93 -6.00
C ILE A 175 -11.44 6.35 -5.58
N PRO A 176 -10.99 6.89 -4.43
CA PRO A 176 -11.40 8.23 -4.02
C PRO A 176 -10.86 9.33 -4.92
N LEU A 177 -9.70 9.13 -5.57
CA LEU A 177 -9.21 10.08 -6.57
C LEU A 177 -10.13 10.14 -7.79
N ALA A 178 -10.56 9.00 -8.33
CA ALA A 178 -11.45 8.95 -9.49
C ALA A 178 -12.84 9.50 -9.15
N VAL A 179 -13.44 9.02 -8.05
CA VAL A 179 -14.76 9.51 -7.61
C VAL A 179 -14.70 11.01 -7.31
N GLY A 180 -13.67 11.45 -6.59
CA GLY A 180 -13.52 12.86 -6.26
C GLY A 180 -13.31 13.75 -7.48
N THR A 181 -12.55 13.28 -8.47
CA THR A 181 -12.38 14.00 -9.74
C THR A 181 -13.72 14.20 -10.44
N VAL A 182 -14.57 13.17 -10.51
CA VAL A 182 -15.89 13.27 -11.13
C VAL A 182 -16.80 14.24 -10.39
N ILE A 183 -16.84 14.16 -9.05
CA ILE A 183 -17.70 15.02 -8.23
C ILE A 183 -17.27 16.49 -8.32
N VAL A 184 -15.96 16.75 -8.17
CA VAL A 184 -15.41 18.11 -8.24
C VAL A 184 -15.63 18.71 -9.63
N THR A 185 -15.34 17.95 -10.69
CA THR A 185 -15.58 18.42 -12.07
C THR A 185 -17.06 18.72 -12.31
N GLY A 186 -17.96 17.87 -11.80
CA GLY A 186 -19.38 18.09 -11.93
C GLY A 186 -19.92 19.30 -11.18
N PHE A 187 -19.37 19.56 -10.00
CA PHE A 187 -19.68 20.75 -9.23
C PHE A 187 -19.31 22.03 -10.00
N PHE A 188 -18.08 22.11 -10.52
CA PHE A 188 -17.63 23.29 -11.28
C PHE A 188 -18.36 23.46 -12.61
N LEU A 189 -18.67 22.37 -13.32
CA LEU A 189 -19.44 22.47 -14.55
C LEU A 189 -20.88 22.92 -14.26
N GLY A 190 -21.48 22.44 -13.17
CA GLY A 190 -22.78 22.90 -12.69
C GLY A 190 -22.81 24.41 -12.51
N ILE A 191 -21.85 24.96 -11.75
CA ILE A 191 -21.71 26.41 -11.53
C ILE A 191 -21.53 27.18 -12.86
N ALA A 192 -20.80 26.62 -13.82
CA ALA A 192 -20.56 27.26 -15.11
C ALA A 192 -21.82 27.28 -16.00
N ILE A 193 -22.69 26.27 -15.90
CA ILE A 193 -23.92 26.15 -16.71
C ILE A 193 -25.11 26.90 -16.08
N ASP A 194 -25.17 26.96 -14.75
CA ASP A 194 -26.25 27.55 -13.93
C ASP A 194 -26.33 29.10 -14.01
N ARG A 195 -25.70 29.74 -14.99
CA ARG A 195 -25.87 31.20 -15.19
C ARG A 195 -27.14 31.58 -15.95
N ASP A 196 -27.79 30.66 -16.68
CA ASP A 196 -28.93 31.06 -17.52
C ASP A 196 -30.19 30.16 -17.50
N HIS A 197 -30.18 28.86 -17.15
CA HIS A 197 -31.36 27.97 -17.39
C HIS A 197 -31.63 26.92 -16.27
N LEU A 198 -32.55 27.26 -15.35
CA LEU A 198 -32.94 26.48 -14.16
C LEU A 198 -33.57 25.09 -14.42
N ASP A 199 -34.07 24.81 -15.64
CA ASP A 199 -34.70 23.52 -15.97
C ASP A 199 -33.71 22.44 -16.46
N ARG A 200 -32.48 22.82 -16.84
CA ARG A 200 -31.42 21.85 -17.26
C ARG A 200 -30.69 21.19 -16.09
N ASP A 201 -30.87 21.70 -14.87
CA ASP A 201 -30.09 21.31 -13.70
C ASP A 201 -30.35 19.87 -13.27
N HIS A 202 -31.59 19.40 -13.41
CA HIS A 202 -31.95 18.02 -13.02
C HIS A 202 -31.24 16.96 -13.87
N LEU A 203 -31.13 17.16 -15.19
CA LEU A 203 -30.48 16.20 -16.07
C LEU A 203 -28.97 16.12 -15.81
N LEU A 204 -28.32 17.26 -15.60
CA LEU A 204 -26.88 17.30 -15.29
C LEU A 204 -26.57 16.63 -13.96
N ILE A 205 -27.37 16.88 -12.92
CA ILE A 205 -27.20 16.21 -11.61
C ILE A 205 -27.34 14.68 -11.76
N ILE A 206 -28.30 14.20 -12.55
CA ILE A 206 -28.46 12.76 -12.82
C ILE A 206 -27.24 12.20 -13.54
N ILE A 207 -26.77 12.87 -14.60
CA ILE A 207 -25.57 12.44 -15.36
C ILE A 207 -24.35 12.38 -14.44
N TYR A 208 -24.10 13.38 -13.61
CA TYR A 208 -22.95 13.39 -12.70
C TYR A 208 -23.02 12.30 -11.63
N ARG A 209 -24.21 12.05 -11.08
CA ARG A 209 -24.42 10.91 -10.17
C ARG A 209 -24.11 9.59 -10.87
N MET A 210 -24.60 9.41 -12.09
CA MET A 210 -24.30 8.21 -12.89
C MET A 210 -22.80 8.09 -13.16
N LEU A 211 -22.12 9.18 -13.55
CA LEU A 211 -20.67 9.17 -13.78
C LEU A 211 -19.88 8.83 -12.52
N ALA A 212 -20.27 9.36 -11.35
CA ALA A 212 -19.59 9.09 -10.09
C ALA A 212 -19.74 7.62 -9.68
N TRP A 213 -20.94 7.05 -9.83
CA TRP A 213 -21.18 5.62 -9.59
C TRP A 213 -20.41 4.74 -10.58
N ASN A 214 -20.38 5.10 -11.85
CA ASN A 214 -19.58 4.38 -12.85
C ASN A 214 -18.08 4.46 -12.53
N ALA A 215 -17.57 5.64 -12.15
CA ALA A 215 -16.18 5.79 -11.74
C ALA A 215 -15.85 4.88 -10.54
N PHE A 216 -16.73 4.81 -9.54
CA PHE A 216 -16.56 3.86 -8.43
C PHE A 216 -16.54 2.40 -8.92
N LEU A 217 -17.53 2.00 -9.73
CA LEU A 217 -17.70 0.63 -10.23
C LEU A 217 -16.52 0.17 -11.10
N PHE A 218 -15.93 1.07 -11.90
CA PHE A 218 -14.77 0.74 -12.73
C PHE A 218 -13.44 0.85 -11.98
N CYS A 219 -13.28 1.83 -11.09
CA CYS A 219 -12.03 2.01 -10.36
C CYS A 219 -11.82 0.97 -9.27
N LEU A 220 -12.89 0.44 -8.66
CA LEU A 220 -12.79 -0.63 -7.67
C LEU A 220 -12.05 -1.88 -8.20
N PRO A 221 -12.48 -2.53 -9.29
CA PRO A 221 -11.78 -3.70 -9.83
C PRO A 221 -10.36 -3.34 -10.32
N ILE A 222 -10.16 -2.16 -10.90
CA ILE A 222 -8.82 -1.71 -11.32
C ILE A 222 -7.89 -1.60 -10.10
N SER A 223 -8.34 -0.95 -9.02
CA SER A 223 -7.59 -0.85 -7.77
C SER A 223 -7.25 -2.21 -7.18
N LEU A 224 -8.19 -3.15 -7.19
CA LEU A 224 -7.96 -4.51 -6.69
C LEU A 224 -6.94 -5.26 -7.58
N VAL A 225 -7.01 -5.12 -8.90
CA VAL A 225 -6.02 -5.71 -9.81
C VAL A 225 -4.64 -5.11 -9.57
N VAL A 226 -4.52 -3.78 -9.47
CA VAL A 226 -3.24 -3.11 -9.20
C VAL A 226 -2.67 -3.52 -7.83
N PHE A 227 -3.54 -3.64 -6.82
CA PHE A 227 -3.17 -4.16 -5.51
C PHE A 227 -2.55 -5.57 -5.62
N GLU A 228 -3.22 -6.50 -6.30
CA GLU A 228 -2.72 -7.88 -6.49
C GLU A 228 -1.43 -7.94 -7.30
N VAL A 229 -1.26 -7.04 -8.29
CA VAL A 229 0.00 -6.90 -9.02
C VAL A 229 1.12 -6.47 -8.09
N PHE A 230 0.89 -5.50 -7.20
CA PHE A 230 1.89 -5.07 -6.22
C PHE A 230 2.24 -6.14 -5.20
N THR A 231 1.25 -6.88 -4.67
CA THR A 231 1.54 -8.01 -3.75
C THR A 231 2.33 -9.11 -4.46
N TYR A 232 2.03 -9.40 -5.72
CA TYR A 232 2.76 -10.38 -6.52
C TYR A 232 4.21 -9.97 -6.81
N ILE A 233 4.43 -8.72 -7.23
CA ILE A 233 5.79 -8.17 -7.41
C ILE A 233 6.54 -8.21 -6.08
N GLY A 234 5.88 -7.79 -5.00
CA GLY A 234 6.36 -7.85 -3.62
C GLY A 234 6.87 -9.22 -3.24
N LEU A 235 6.00 -10.22 -3.35
CA LEU A 235 6.31 -11.62 -3.05
C LEU A 235 7.49 -12.13 -3.89
N ARG A 236 7.59 -11.71 -5.15
CA ARG A 236 8.69 -12.12 -6.05
C ARG A 236 10.03 -11.46 -5.71
N ARG A 237 10.05 -10.25 -5.15
CA ARG A 237 11.29 -9.54 -4.78
C ARG A 237 11.75 -9.86 -3.34
N CYS A 238 10.80 -10.12 -2.44
CA CYS A 238 11.08 -10.39 -1.03
C CYS A 238 11.03 -11.89 -0.66
N ARG A 239 11.34 -12.80 -1.59
CA ARG A 239 11.22 -14.27 -1.35
C ARG A 239 12.15 -14.80 -0.27
N TYR A 240 13.32 -14.18 -0.13
CA TYR A 240 14.39 -14.59 0.77
C TYR A 240 14.92 -13.37 1.53
N THR A 241 14.04 -12.48 1.97
CA THR A 241 14.51 -11.28 2.66
C THR A 241 15.18 -11.67 3.97
N ASN A 242 16.38 -11.16 4.18
CA ASN A 242 17.14 -11.36 5.40
C ASN A 242 16.67 -10.40 6.49
N ARG A 243 16.85 -10.85 7.74
CA ARG A 243 16.59 -10.09 8.95
C ARG A 243 17.91 -9.85 9.67
N ILE A 244 17.99 -8.72 10.36
CA ILE A 244 19.07 -8.50 11.32
C ILE A 244 18.73 -9.38 12.52
N ARG A 245 19.65 -10.29 12.89
CA ARG A 245 19.52 -11.04 14.13
C ARG A 245 19.47 -10.00 15.25
N PRO A 246 18.45 -10.00 16.14
CA PRO A 246 18.50 -9.22 17.36
C PRO A 246 19.83 -9.59 18.00
N GLN A 247 20.79 -8.65 18.02
CA GLN A 247 22.00 -8.87 18.79
C GLN A 247 21.49 -9.21 20.19
N GLU A 248 21.91 -10.34 20.75
CA GLU A 248 21.77 -10.57 22.18
C GLU A 248 22.35 -9.31 22.79
N THR A 249 21.48 -8.41 23.25
CA THR A 249 21.89 -7.15 23.81
C THR A 249 22.87 -7.53 24.90
N CYS A 250 24.16 -7.32 24.67
CA CYS A 250 25.14 -7.42 25.73
C CYS A 250 24.55 -6.56 26.85
N PRO A 251 24.24 -7.13 28.03
CA PRO A 251 23.43 -6.45 29.06
C PRO A 251 23.98 -5.11 29.57
N ASN A 252 25.11 -4.64 29.03
CA ASN A 252 25.97 -3.62 29.61
C ASN A 252 26.34 -2.47 28.66
N GLU A 253 25.66 -2.26 27.52
CA GLU A 253 25.88 -1.01 26.78
C GLU A 253 25.02 0.10 27.42
N PRO A 254 25.62 1.06 28.15
CA PRO A 254 24.85 2.10 28.83
C PRO A 254 24.13 2.95 27.78
N ARG A 255 22.81 3.14 27.96
CA ARG A 255 22.04 4.09 27.16
C ARG A 255 22.56 5.50 27.48
N GLY A 256 23.40 6.03 26.60
CA GLY A 256 23.82 7.42 26.58
C GLY A 256 22.71 8.35 26.13
#